data_AF-A0A2S8PUJ1-F1
#
_entry.id   AF-A0A2S8PUJ1-F1
#
_cell.length_a   1.000
_cell.length_b   1.000
_cell.length_c   1.000
_cell.angle_alpha   90.00
_cell.angle_beta   90.00
_cell.angle_gamma   90.00
#
_symmetry.space_group_name_H-M   'P 1'
#
loop_
_entity.id
_entity.type
_entity.pdbx_description
1 polymer ?
#
loop_
_entity_poly.entity_id
_entity_poly.type
_entity_poly.pdbx_seq_one_letter_code
_entity_poly.pdbx_strand_id
1 'polypeptide(L)'
;MKKTHTSIPKVTAELTDKETGKKFTDTNQGNRPDFFLGEHSRPTLINDVVQAKIDKRPNKSFPNGSMASAHAEVGTIQQAYEKGMTHGRDMKMTVTGEKICDYCRGDIVKMASKSGLKSLTVFEKETGKILYWQQGMRKFTMEEPK
;
A
#
# COMPACT_ATOMS: atom_id res chain seq x y z
N MET A 1 -10.36 -25.28 8.81
CA MET A 1 -8.92 -25.56 8.98
C MET A 1 -8.17 -24.29 8.67
N LYS A 2 -7.44 -23.71 9.63
CA LYS A 2 -6.56 -22.57 9.36
C LYS A 2 -5.41 -23.09 8.48
N LYS A 3 -5.29 -22.63 7.25
CA LYS A 3 -4.12 -22.93 6.43
C LYS A 3 -2.97 -22.15 7.05
N THR A 4 -2.10 -22.85 7.77
CA THR A 4 -0.84 -22.28 8.20
C THR A 4 -0.06 -21.95 6.93
N HIS A 5 0.05 -20.67 6.59
CA HIS A 5 0.85 -20.20 5.46
C HIS A 5 2.32 -20.54 5.74
N THR A 6 2.80 -21.61 5.10
CA THR A 6 4.17 -22.14 5.26
C THR A 6 5.19 -21.45 4.36
N SER A 7 4.77 -20.52 3.49
CA SER A 7 5.67 -19.76 2.63
C SER A 7 6.11 -18.45 3.29
N ILE A 8 7.42 -18.19 3.27
CA ILE A 8 7.98 -16.89 3.62
C ILE A 8 7.37 -15.84 2.66
N PRO A 9 6.91 -14.68 3.17
CA PRO A 9 6.45 -13.58 2.32
C PRO A 9 7.49 -13.17 1.28
N LYS A 10 7.08 -13.04 0.02
CA LYS A 10 7.94 -12.51 -1.05
C LYS A 10 8.14 -11.02 -0.91
N VAL A 11 7.09 -10.32 -0.49
CA VAL A 11 7.09 -8.88 -0.27
C VAL A 11 6.44 -8.61 1.07
N THR A 12 7.05 -7.71 1.84
CA THR A 12 6.50 -7.18 3.08
C THR A 12 6.56 -5.66 3.03
N ALA A 13 5.50 -5.00 3.49
CA ALA A 13 5.49 -3.57 3.76
C ALA A 13 5.24 -3.32 5.24
N GLU A 14 5.98 -2.39 5.83
CA GLU A 14 5.74 -1.85 7.18
C GLU A 14 5.53 -0.35 7.07
N LEU A 15 4.34 0.12 7.45
CA LEU A 15 3.98 1.52 7.54
C LEU A 15 4.02 1.96 9.00
N THR A 16 4.78 3.01 9.30
CA THR A 16 4.99 3.54 10.64
C THR A 16 4.54 5.00 10.68
N ASP A 17 3.70 5.32 11.66
CA ASP A 17 3.39 6.71 12.02
C ASP A 17 4.62 7.35 12.66
N LYS A 18 5.10 8.48 12.11
CA LYS A 18 6.30 9.16 12.63
C LYS A 18 6.07 9.79 14.00
N GLU A 19 4.83 10.11 14.35
CA GLU A 19 4.51 10.74 15.63
C GLU A 19 4.34 9.73 16.77
N THR A 20 3.55 8.68 16.54
CA THR A 20 3.23 7.70 17.59
C THR A 20 4.12 6.46 17.57
N GLY A 21 4.86 6.23 16.48
CA GLY A 21 5.61 4.98 16.26
C GLY A 21 4.74 3.76 15.98
N LYS A 22 3.41 3.91 15.89
CA LYS A 22 2.49 2.81 15.61
C LYS A 22 2.76 2.23 14.22
N LYS A 23 2.75 0.90 14.13
CA LYS A 23 3.08 0.13 12.93
C LYS A 23 1.90 -0.62 12.36
N PHE A 24 1.87 -0.71 11.03
CA PHE A 24 0.96 -1.54 10.25
C PHE A 24 1.79 -2.36 9.27
N THR A 25 1.58 -3.67 9.26
CA THR A 25 2.34 -4.58 8.41
C THR A 25 1.43 -5.34 7.47
N ASP A 26 1.93 -5.60 6.28
CA ASP A 26 1.23 -6.41 5.29
C ASP A 26 2.22 -7.14 4.37
N THR A 27 1.73 -8.19 3.72
CA THR A 27 2.50 -9.08 2.85
C THR A 27 1.82 -9.24 1.49
N ASN A 28 2.52 -9.90 0.55
CA ASN A 28 1.93 -10.30 -0.72
C ASN A 28 0.70 -11.20 -0.52
N GLN A 29 -0.29 -11.11 -1.41
CA GLN A 29 -1.65 -11.63 -1.25
C GLN A 29 -1.73 -13.09 -0.75
N GLY A 30 -0.92 -13.99 -1.32
CA GLY A 30 -0.90 -15.41 -0.95
C GLY A 30 -0.28 -15.75 0.40
N ASN A 31 0.29 -14.76 1.11
CA ASN A 31 0.93 -14.90 2.43
C ASN A 31 0.24 -14.08 3.52
N ARG A 32 -0.92 -13.49 3.23
CA ARG A 32 -1.71 -12.80 4.25
C ARG A 32 -2.38 -13.85 5.16
N PRO A 33 -2.37 -13.69 6.49
CA PRO A 33 -3.07 -14.62 7.39
C PRO A 33 -4.54 -14.80 7.01
N ASP A 34 -5.09 -16.00 7.24
CA ASP A 34 -6.46 -16.40 6.91
C ASP A 34 -7.57 -15.42 7.37
N PHE A 35 -7.27 -14.49 8.28
CA PHE A 35 -8.17 -13.41 8.71
C PHE A 35 -8.56 -12.44 7.57
N PHE A 36 -7.78 -12.39 6.48
CA PHE A 36 -8.13 -11.67 5.25
C PHE A 36 -9.00 -12.51 4.26
N LEU A 37 -9.22 -13.79 4.61
CA LEU A 37 -10.20 -14.82 4.19
C LEU A 37 -11.64 -14.38 3.83
N GLY A 38 -12.29 -13.70 4.78
CA GLY A 38 -13.75 -13.51 4.78
C GLY A 38 -14.21 -12.20 4.15
N GLU A 39 -13.29 -11.22 4.00
CA GLU A 39 -13.54 -9.87 3.46
C GLU A 39 -12.83 -9.64 2.11
N HIS A 40 -12.49 -10.70 1.37
CA HIS A 40 -11.67 -10.64 0.16
C HIS A 40 -12.09 -9.57 -0.88
N SER A 41 -13.38 -9.36 -1.07
CA SER A 41 -13.90 -8.39 -2.03
C SER A 41 -14.01 -6.97 -1.48
N ARG A 42 -13.60 -6.71 -0.24
CA ARG A 42 -13.59 -5.36 0.34
C ARG A 42 -12.85 -4.41 -0.61
N PRO A 43 -13.51 -3.33 -1.08
CA PRO A 43 -12.85 -2.35 -1.92
C PRO A 43 -11.76 -1.64 -1.12
N THR A 44 -10.63 -1.34 -1.77
CA THR A 44 -9.68 -0.37 -1.23
C THR A 44 -10.20 1.05 -1.44
N LEU A 45 -9.58 2.04 -0.81
CA LEU A 45 -9.88 3.46 -1.04
C LEU A 45 -9.79 3.90 -2.51
N ILE A 46 -9.01 3.18 -3.33
CA ILE A 46 -8.80 3.49 -4.74
C ILE A 46 -9.55 2.55 -5.68
N ASN A 47 -10.54 1.80 -5.18
CA ASN A 47 -11.30 0.85 -5.98
C ASN A 47 -11.87 1.48 -7.26
N ASP A 48 -12.49 2.66 -7.14
CA ASP A 48 -13.00 3.47 -8.26
C ASP A 48 -11.92 3.78 -9.30
N VAL A 49 -10.70 4.13 -8.86
CA VAL A 49 -9.58 4.41 -9.75
C VAL A 49 -9.12 3.15 -10.48
N VAL A 50 -9.10 2.01 -9.78
CA VAL A 50 -8.72 0.72 -10.38
C VAL A 50 -9.80 0.25 -11.35
N GLN A 51 -11.08 0.40 -11.01
CA GLN A 51 -12.21 0.07 -11.88
C GLN A 51 -12.15 0.88 -13.17
N ALA A 52 -11.90 2.18 -13.08
CA ALA A 52 -11.75 3.02 -14.27
C ALA A 52 -10.56 2.61 -15.17
N LYS A 53 -9.51 1.96 -14.63
CA LYS A 53 -8.43 1.37 -15.44
C LYS A 53 -8.86 0.08 -16.12
N ILE A 54 -9.63 -0.75 -15.43
CA ILE A 54 -10.20 -2.00 -15.95
C ILE A 54 -11.15 -1.68 -17.09
N ASP A 55 -12.09 -0.75 -16.90
CA ASP A 55 -13.06 -0.36 -17.93
C ASP A 55 -12.36 0.14 -19.20
N LYS A 56 -11.25 0.88 -19.06
CA LYS A 56 -10.43 1.35 -20.19
C LYS A 56 -9.60 0.25 -20.84
N ARG A 57 -9.22 -0.79 -20.10
CA ARG A 57 -8.32 -1.87 -20.55
C ARG A 57 -8.74 -3.21 -19.95
N PRO A 58 -9.88 -3.79 -20.38
CA PRO A 58 -10.46 -4.97 -19.74
C PRO A 58 -9.58 -6.21 -19.86
N ASN A 59 -8.72 -6.27 -20.88
CA ASN A 59 -7.80 -7.40 -21.11
C ASN A 59 -6.54 -7.36 -20.22
N LYS A 60 -6.43 -6.40 -19.30
CA LYS A 60 -5.25 -6.22 -18.45
C LYS A 60 -5.63 -6.40 -16.98
N SER A 61 -4.85 -7.22 -16.27
CA SER A 61 -5.01 -7.37 -14.82
C SER A 61 -4.46 -6.14 -14.09
N PHE A 62 -5.26 -5.57 -13.19
CA PHE A 62 -4.87 -4.46 -12.33
C PHE A 62 -5.03 -4.87 -10.86
N PRO A 63 -3.97 -4.82 -10.04
CA PRO A 63 -4.07 -5.10 -8.62
C PRO A 63 -4.70 -3.92 -7.86
N ASN A 64 -4.79 -4.05 -6.53
CA ASN A 64 -5.11 -2.95 -5.60
C ASN A 64 -6.56 -2.43 -5.61
N GLY A 65 -7.48 -2.99 -6.40
CA GLY A 65 -8.88 -2.59 -6.38
C GLY A 65 -9.64 -3.12 -5.16
N SER A 66 -9.19 -4.24 -4.60
CA SER A 66 -9.78 -4.87 -3.42
C SER A 66 -8.69 -5.38 -2.49
N MET A 67 -9.03 -5.70 -1.25
CA MET A 67 -8.06 -6.28 -0.34
C MET A 67 -7.61 -7.70 -0.72
N ALA A 68 -8.40 -8.47 -1.47
CA ALA A 68 -7.89 -9.71 -2.06
C ALA A 68 -6.77 -9.48 -3.08
N SER A 69 -6.85 -8.39 -3.84
CA SER A 69 -5.90 -8.08 -4.91
C SER A 69 -4.81 -7.09 -4.51
N ALA A 70 -4.94 -6.43 -3.36
CA ALA A 70 -4.03 -5.40 -2.91
C ALA A 70 -2.65 -5.96 -2.61
N HIS A 71 -1.63 -5.26 -3.11
CA HIS A 71 -0.25 -5.51 -2.72
C HIS A 71 0.01 -4.97 -1.31
N ALA A 72 1.14 -5.35 -0.73
CA ALA A 72 1.49 -5.06 0.66
C ALA A 72 1.48 -3.55 0.96
N GLU A 73 2.00 -2.73 0.06
CA GLU A 73 2.10 -1.27 0.22
C GLU A 73 0.71 -0.63 0.31
N VAL A 74 -0.21 -1.05 -0.55
CA VAL A 74 -1.61 -0.58 -0.52
C VAL A 74 -2.33 -1.08 0.71
N GLY A 75 -2.12 -2.36 1.05
CA GLY A 75 -2.77 -2.98 2.20
C GLY A 75 -2.40 -2.32 3.53
N THR A 76 -1.13 -1.97 3.75
CA THR A 76 -0.73 -1.24 4.98
C THR A 76 -1.40 0.12 5.12
N ILE A 77 -1.52 0.90 4.03
CA ILE A 77 -2.22 2.21 4.08
C ILE A 77 -3.72 2.01 4.33
N GLN A 78 -4.34 1.00 3.70
CA GLN A 78 -5.75 0.67 3.94
C GLN A 78 -5.99 0.30 5.41
N GLN A 79 -5.15 -0.56 5.99
CA GLN A 79 -5.24 -0.94 7.40
C GLN A 79 -5.10 0.27 8.33
N ALA A 80 -4.16 1.18 8.05
CA ALA A 80 -3.97 2.39 8.85
C ALA A 80 -5.19 3.33 8.76
N TYR A 81 -5.76 3.50 7.56
CA TYR A 81 -6.95 4.30 7.33
C TYR A 81 -8.16 3.75 8.11
N GLU A 82 -8.37 2.43 8.08
CA GLU A 82 -9.47 1.77 8.79
C GLU A 82 -9.38 1.88 10.31
N LYS A 83 -8.18 2.17 10.84
CA LYS A 83 -7.97 2.50 12.25
C LYS A 83 -8.09 4.00 12.55
N GLY A 84 -8.44 4.83 11.57
CA GLY A 84 -8.53 6.29 11.72
C GLY A 84 -7.18 6.97 11.89
N MET A 85 -6.07 6.32 11.50
CA MET A 85 -4.71 6.77 11.83
C MET A 85 -4.00 7.53 10.71
N THR A 86 -4.63 7.80 9.57
CA THR A 86 -3.96 8.42 8.42
C THR A 86 -4.17 9.93 8.29
N HIS A 87 -5.31 10.46 8.74
CA HIS A 87 -5.68 11.84 8.47
C HIS A 87 -4.67 12.83 9.08
N GLY A 88 -4.07 13.68 8.25
CA GLY A 88 -3.08 14.69 8.64
C GLY A 88 -1.72 14.15 9.07
N ARG A 89 -1.47 12.83 8.97
CA ARG A 89 -0.25 12.20 9.50
C ARG A 89 0.90 12.18 8.52
N ASP A 90 2.10 12.25 9.07
CA ASP A 90 3.36 11.98 8.39
C ASP A 90 3.76 10.51 8.62
N MET A 91 3.83 9.70 7.56
CA MET A 91 4.16 8.27 7.68
C MET A 91 5.45 7.89 6.96
N LYS A 92 6.09 6.82 7.44
CA LYS A 92 7.23 6.16 6.80
C LYS A 92 6.85 4.72 6.45
N MET A 93 7.08 4.31 5.21
CA MET A 93 6.95 2.93 4.78
C MET A 93 8.31 2.32 4.49
N THR A 94 8.52 1.07 4.90
CA THR A 94 9.65 0.25 4.45
C THR A 94 9.10 -0.93 3.66
N VAL A 95 9.60 -1.14 2.44
CA VAL A 95 9.24 -2.27 1.57
C VAL A 95 10.44 -3.18 1.42
N THR A 96 10.26 -4.48 1.66
CA THR A 96 11.31 -5.50 1.60
C THR A 96 10.92 -6.68 0.73
N GLY A 97 11.92 -7.35 0.15
CA GLY A 97 11.77 -8.60 -0.60
C GLY A 97 11.73 -8.40 -2.13
N GLU A 98 11.00 -7.39 -2.61
CA GLU A 98 11.05 -6.96 -4.01
C GLU A 98 10.95 -5.44 -4.13
N LYS A 99 11.31 -4.91 -5.30
CA LYS A 99 11.05 -3.50 -5.65
C LYS A 99 9.55 -3.25 -5.82
N ILE A 100 9.11 -2.02 -5.56
CA ILE A 100 7.74 -1.56 -5.79
C ILE A 100 7.46 -1.63 -7.30
N CYS A 101 6.41 -2.36 -7.67
CA CYS A 101 6.04 -2.53 -9.07
C CYS A 101 5.42 -1.25 -9.66
N ASP A 102 5.40 -1.15 -10.99
CA ASP A 102 4.95 0.06 -11.69
C ASP A 102 3.46 0.39 -11.45
N TYR A 103 2.63 -0.61 -11.18
CA TYR A 103 1.24 -0.37 -10.77
C TYR A 103 1.17 0.31 -9.41
N CYS A 104 1.93 -0.20 -8.43
CA CYS A 104 1.92 0.30 -7.06
C CYS A 104 2.46 1.73 -6.96
N ARG A 105 3.46 2.14 -7.75
CA ARG A 105 4.01 3.51 -7.68
C ARG A 105 2.93 4.59 -7.77
N GLY A 106 2.06 4.48 -8.77
CA GLY A 106 0.96 5.42 -8.95
C GLY A 106 -0.19 5.20 -7.97
N ASP A 107 -0.38 3.99 -7.48
CA ASP A 107 -1.52 3.64 -6.62
C ASP A 107 -1.26 3.95 -5.15
N ILE A 108 -0.03 3.82 -4.67
CA ILE A 108 0.39 4.27 -3.34
C ILE A 108 0.15 5.78 -3.18
N VAL A 109 0.49 6.58 -4.20
CA VAL A 109 0.22 8.03 -4.21
C VAL A 109 -1.28 8.32 -4.06
N LYS A 110 -2.13 7.59 -4.78
CA LYS A 110 -3.59 7.77 -4.68
C LYS A 110 -4.13 7.30 -3.34
N MET A 111 -3.60 6.19 -2.81
CA MET A 111 -3.94 5.70 -1.47
C MET A 111 -3.58 6.72 -0.41
N ALA A 112 -2.36 7.28 -0.45
CA ALA A 112 -1.92 8.30 0.49
C ALA A 112 -2.78 9.57 0.42
N SER A 113 -3.11 10.02 -0.80
CA SER A 113 -4.00 11.16 -0.99
C SER A 113 -5.41 10.90 -0.46
N LYS A 114 -6.02 9.74 -0.77
CA LYS A 114 -7.39 9.42 -0.38
C LYS A 114 -7.53 9.07 1.10
N SER A 115 -6.47 8.54 1.72
CA SER A 115 -6.45 8.29 3.17
C SER A 115 -6.25 9.57 3.99
N GLY A 116 -5.93 10.69 3.34
CA GLY A 116 -5.72 11.98 3.98
C GLY A 116 -4.35 12.13 4.64
N LEU A 117 -3.35 11.34 4.23
CA LEU A 117 -1.98 11.53 4.72
C LEU A 117 -1.45 12.92 4.35
N LYS A 118 -0.67 13.49 5.25
CA LYS A 118 0.08 14.72 5.02
C LYS A 118 1.35 14.44 4.22
N SER A 119 2.09 13.39 4.58
CA SER A 119 3.25 12.92 3.83
C SER A 119 3.48 11.42 3.95
N LEU A 120 4.20 10.88 2.97
CA LEU A 120 4.67 9.50 2.94
C LEU A 120 6.11 9.44 2.44
N THR A 121 7.00 8.92 3.28
CA THR A 121 8.38 8.56 2.90
C THR A 121 8.45 7.05 2.73
N VAL A 122 8.82 6.54 1.56
CA VAL A 122 8.93 5.10 1.30
C VAL A 122 10.40 4.73 1.10
N PHE A 123 10.90 3.77 1.86
CA PHE A 123 12.19 3.15 1.66
C PHE A 123 12.03 1.79 0.98
N GLU A 124 12.46 1.70 -0.28
CA GLU A 124 12.47 0.47 -1.08
C GLU A 124 13.81 -0.25 -0.83
N LYS A 125 13.83 -1.19 0.12
CA LYS A 125 15.08 -1.79 0.60
C LYS A 125 15.85 -2.52 -0.48
N GLU A 126 15.14 -3.16 -1.41
CA GLU A 126 15.74 -3.93 -2.51
C GLU A 126 16.61 -3.08 -3.44
N THR A 127 16.25 -1.81 -3.66
CA THR A 127 17.02 -0.92 -4.54
C THR A 127 17.78 0.17 -3.78
N GLY A 128 17.55 0.31 -2.48
CA GLY A 128 18.08 1.38 -1.64
C GLY A 128 17.43 2.75 -1.88
N LYS A 129 16.39 2.84 -2.73
CA LYS A 129 15.74 4.12 -3.05
C LYS A 129 14.86 4.62 -1.92
N ILE A 130 14.87 5.94 -1.74
CA ILE A 130 13.90 6.65 -0.92
C ILE A 130 12.98 7.45 -1.84
N LEU A 131 11.67 7.28 -1.66
CA LEU A 131 10.63 7.95 -2.41
C LEU A 131 9.86 8.86 -1.47
N TYR A 132 9.63 10.10 -1.90
CA TYR A 132 8.95 11.10 -1.11
C TYR A 132 7.66 11.53 -1.79
N TRP A 133 6.61 11.64 -0.99
CA TRP A 133 5.33 12.20 -1.41
C TRP A 133 4.75 13.06 -0.28
N GLN A 134 4.16 14.19 -0.66
CA GLN A 134 3.40 15.08 0.22
C GLN A 134 2.05 15.38 -0.42
N GLN A 135 1.09 15.76 0.42
CA GLN A 135 -0.26 16.11 -0.02
C GLN A 135 -0.21 17.14 -1.16
N GLY A 136 -0.96 16.87 -2.24
CA GLY A 136 -0.98 17.70 -3.46
C GLY A 136 -0.02 17.22 -4.57
N MET A 137 0.96 16.37 -4.27
CA MET A 137 1.86 15.82 -5.28
C MET A 137 1.15 14.73 -6.13
N ARG A 138 1.44 14.72 -7.44
CA ARG A 138 0.88 13.72 -8.38
C ARG A 138 1.72 12.43 -8.51
N LYS A 139 2.97 12.45 -8.06
CA LYS A 139 3.93 11.36 -8.15
C LYS A 139 4.95 11.44 -7.01
N PHE A 140 5.67 10.36 -6.77
CA PHE A 140 6.85 10.38 -5.91
C PHE A 140 8.00 11.20 -6.51
N THR A 141 8.84 11.76 -5.64
CA THR A 141 10.16 12.30 -5.96
C THR A 141 11.24 11.47 -5.28
N MET A 142 12.49 11.55 -5.78
CA MET A 142 13.66 10.95 -5.13
C MET A 142 14.45 11.98 -4.30
N GLU A 143 14.05 13.24 -4.38
CA GLU A 143 14.55 14.33 -3.53
C GLU A 143 13.48 14.66 -2.49
N GLU A 144 13.91 14.86 -1.25
CA GLU A 144 13.04 15.30 -0.17
C GLU A 144 12.50 16.70 -0.48
N PRO A 145 11.16 16.91 -0.46
CA PRO A 145 10.58 18.23 -0.68
C PRO A 145 11.03 19.20 0.42
N LYS A 146 11.46 20.40 0.01
CA LYS A 146 11.86 21.49 0.92
C LYS A 146 10.66 22.15 1.59
#